data_AF-A0A831UAK9-F1
#
_entry.id   AF-A0A831UAK9-F1
#
_cell.length_a   1.000
_cell.length_b   1.000
_cell.length_c   1.000
_cell.angle_alpha   90.00
_cell.angle_beta   90.00
_cell.angle_gamma   90.00
#
_symmetry.space_group_name_H-M   'P 1'
#
loop_
_entity.id
_entity.type
_entity.pdbx_description
1 polymer ?
#
loop_
_entity_poly.entity_id
_entity_poly.type
_entity_poly.pdbx_seq_one_letter_code
_entity_poly.pdbx_strand_id
1 'polypeptide(L)'
;MTEQKKTGFLGRLRDGLRKTRGQFTDRMKQVFALHGRIDADIYEALEALLIEADLGVETALELVADMRRVSAERKIEEAQALYDVLRDELVQVLEPGNHALTWTVPDCPK
;
A
#
# COMPACT_ATOMS: atom_id res chain seq x y z
N MET A 1 1.89 12.64 -38.43
CA MET A 1 2.00 13.55 -37.26
C MET A 1 1.47 12.81 -36.05
N THR A 2 2.34 12.25 -35.21
CA THR A 2 1.94 11.62 -33.95
C THR A 2 2.02 12.68 -32.86
N GLU A 3 0.86 13.07 -32.34
CA GLU A 3 0.70 14.03 -31.27
C GLU A 3 1.32 13.45 -29.98
N GLN A 4 2.47 14.01 -29.59
CA GLN A 4 3.15 13.69 -28.34
C GLN A 4 2.30 14.21 -27.17
N LYS A 5 1.40 13.36 -26.67
CA LYS A 5 0.63 13.62 -25.44
C LYS A 5 1.62 13.78 -24.29
N LYS A 6 1.91 15.02 -23.89
CA LYS A 6 2.79 15.34 -22.75
C LYS A 6 2.27 14.58 -21.52
N THR A 7 2.97 13.52 -21.13
CA THR A 7 2.66 12.76 -19.93
C THR A 7 2.76 13.71 -18.73
N GLY A 8 1.62 14.02 -18.10
CA GLY A 8 1.56 14.90 -16.94
C GLY A 8 2.42 14.39 -15.77
N PHE A 9 2.59 15.22 -14.74
CA PHE A 9 3.39 14.87 -13.54
C PHE A 9 3.00 13.51 -12.94
N LEU A 10 1.70 13.27 -12.76
CA LEU A 10 1.17 11.99 -12.25
C LEU A 10 1.46 10.81 -13.17
N GLY A 11 1.42 11.03 -14.50
CA GLY A 11 1.73 9.97 -15.46
C GLY A 11 3.21 9.56 -15.39
N ARG A 12 4.12 10.53 -15.22
CA ARG A 12 5.54 10.25 -15.01
C ARG A 12 5.80 9.52 -13.69
N LEU A 13 5.13 9.92 -12.62
CA LEU A 13 5.22 9.25 -11.31
C LEU A 13 4.71 7.80 -11.38
N ARG A 14 3.54 7.59 -11.97
CA ARG A 14 2.96 6.25 -12.18
C ARG A 14 3.89 5.35 -12.98
N ASP A 15 4.49 5.89 -14.05
CA ASP A 15 5.38 5.12 -14.91
C ASP A 15 6.70 4.78 -14.20
N GLY A 16 7.22 5.68 -13.36
CA GLY A 16 8.36 5.41 -12.49
C GLY A 16 8.10 4.34 -11.42
N LEU A 17 6.89 4.30 -10.87
CA LEU A 17 6.45 3.30 -9.88
C LEU A 17 5.99 1.98 -10.50
N ARG A 18 6.04 1.83 -11.83
CA ARG A 18 5.45 0.68 -12.53
C ARG A 18 6.02 -0.66 -12.07
N LYS A 19 7.33 -0.72 -11.80
CA LYS A 19 8.02 -1.96 -11.40
C LYS A 19 7.59 -2.41 -9.99
N THR A 20 7.71 -1.52 -9.01
CA THR A 20 7.31 -1.79 -7.61
C THR A 20 5.84 -2.10 -7.52
N ARG A 21 4.98 -1.31 -8.19
CA ARG A 21 3.53 -1.55 -8.23
C ARG A 21 3.22 -2.93 -8.81
N GLY A 22 3.87 -3.33 -9.90
CA GLY A 22 3.68 -4.64 -10.52
C GLY A 22 4.04 -5.77 -9.56
N GLN A 23 5.26 -5.76 -9.02
CA GLN A 23 5.75 -6.78 -8.10
C GLN A 23 4.89 -6.89 -6.83
N PHE A 24 4.50 -5.76 -6.25
CA PHE A 24 3.62 -5.72 -5.07
C PHE A 24 2.24 -6.29 -5.39
N THR A 25 1.63 -5.87 -6.52
CA THR A 25 0.30 -6.34 -6.93
C THR A 25 0.29 -7.83 -7.24
N ASP A 26 1.31 -8.34 -7.91
CA ASP A 26 1.38 -9.76 -8.29
C ASP A 26 1.56 -10.65 -7.07
N ARG A 27 2.41 -10.25 -6.12
CA ARG A 27 2.59 -10.98 -4.85
C ARG A 27 1.32 -10.99 -4.00
N MET A 28 0.62 -9.86 -3.89
CA MET A 28 -0.66 -9.80 -3.18
C MET A 28 -1.69 -10.72 -3.83
N LYS A 29 -1.84 -10.67 -5.16
CA LYS A 29 -2.75 -11.57 -5.88
C LYS A 29 -2.42 -13.04 -5.64
N GLN A 30 -1.14 -13.39 -5.56
CA GLN A 30 -0.72 -14.75 -5.25
C GLN A 30 -1.17 -15.18 -3.84
N VAL A 31 -0.98 -14.32 -2.82
CA VAL A 31 -1.45 -14.60 -1.45
C VAL A 31 -2.98 -14.77 -1.43
N PHE A 32 -3.74 -13.86 -2.04
CA PHE A 32 -5.19 -13.95 -2.06
C PHE A 32 -5.74 -15.10 -2.93
N ALA A 33 -5.01 -15.55 -3.94
CA ALA A 33 -5.41 -16.68 -4.78
C ALA A 33 -5.14 -18.04 -4.11
N LEU A 34 -4.11 -18.12 -3.26
CA LEU A 34 -3.77 -19.34 -2.51
C LEU A 34 -4.76 -19.59 -1.36
N HIS A 35 -5.28 -18.53 -0.77
CA HIS A 35 -6.20 -18.61 0.36
C HIS A 35 -7.60 -18.18 -0.09
N GLY A 36 -8.46 -19.15 -0.40
CA GLY A 36 -9.84 -18.87 -0.86
C GLY A 36 -10.78 -18.30 0.22
N ARG A 37 -10.36 -18.31 1.49
CA ARG A 37 -11.08 -17.71 2.63
C ARG A 37 -10.12 -16.93 3.50
N ILE A 38 -10.64 -15.92 4.18
CA ILE A 38 -9.87 -15.14 5.15
C ILE A 38 -9.58 -16.00 6.38
N ASP A 39 -8.30 -16.30 6.59
CA ASP A 39 -7.76 -17.01 7.75
C ASP A 39 -6.65 -16.19 8.42
N ALA A 40 -6.07 -16.70 9.51
CA ALA A 40 -4.97 -16.02 10.19
C ALA A 40 -3.70 -15.94 9.33
N ASP A 41 -3.46 -16.95 8.50
CA ASP A 41 -2.26 -17.10 7.68
C ASP A 41 -2.17 -16.03 6.58
N ILE A 42 -3.31 -15.62 5.98
CA ILE A 42 -3.34 -14.51 5.01
C ILE A 42 -2.77 -13.23 5.64
N TYR A 43 -3.19 -12.91 6.87
CA TYR A 43 -2.80 -11.67 7.51
C TYR A 43 -1.31 -11.68 7.89
N GLU A 44 -0.76 -12.83 8.31
CA GLU A 44 0.68 -12.97 8.56
C GLU A 44 1.49 -12.84 7.27
N ALA A 45 1.04 -13.47 6.18
CA ALA A 45 1.68 -13.34 4.87
C ALA A 45 1.61 -11.89 4.34
N LEU A 46 0.50 -11.20 4.59
CA LEU A 46 0.32 -9.80 4.22
C LEU A 46 1.24 -8.89 5.02
N GLU A 47 1.35 -9.10 6.33
CA GLU A 47 2.27 -8.36 7.21
C GLU A 47 3.71 -8.45 6.71
N ALA A 48 4.21 -9.66 6.48
CA ALA A 48 5.56 -9.88 5.97
C ALA A 48 5.80 -9.16 4.63
N LEU A 49 4.81 -9.20 3.73
CA LEU A 49 4.86 -8.53 2.43
C LEU A 49 4.89 -7.00 2.57
N LEU A 50 4.13 -6.43 3.50
CA LEU A 50 4.11 -5.00 3.78
C LEU A 50 5.45 -4.52 4.36
N ILE A 51 6.08 -5.33 5.22
CA ILE A 51 7.41 -5.06 5.76
C ILE A 51 8.46 -5.05 4.64
N GLU A 52 8.41 -6.03 3.73
CA GLU A 52 9.30 -6.10 2.55
C GLU A 52 9.09 -4.94 1.57
N ALA A 53 7.92 -4.30 1.58
CA ALA A 53 7.56 -3.21 0.69
C ALA A 53 8.07 -1.83 1.17
N ASP A 54 9.02 -1.80 2.11
CA ASP A 54 9.59 -0.59 2.72
C ASP A 54 8.59 0.25 3.54
N LEU A 55 7.49 -0.35 4.04
CA LEU A 55 6.55 0.34 4.94
C LEU A 55 7.01 0.33 6.41
N GLY A 56 7.86 -0.62 6.78
CA GLY A 56 8.32 -0.79 8.16
C GLY A 56 7.40 -1.66 9.01
N VAL A 57 7.93 -2.11 10.16
CA VAL A 57 7.26 -3.09 11.04
C VAL A 57 6.05 -2.48 11.76
N GLU A 58 6.21 -1.29 12.33
CA GLU A 58 5.15 -0.60 13.08
C GLU A 58 3.92 -0.34 12.20
N THR A 59 4.14 0.27 11.03
CA THR A 59 3.05 0.56 10.07
C THR A 59 2.39 -0.71 9.55
N ALA A 60 3.16 -1.78 9.27
CA ALA A 60 2.59 -3.05 8.83
C ALA A 60 1.70 -3.70 9.90
N LEU A 61 2.16 -3.70 11.17
CA LEU A 61 1.40 -4.23 12.30
C LEU A 61 0.07 -3.48 12.50
N GLU A 62 0.13 -2.14 12.51
CA GLU A 62 -1.06 -1.29 12.66
C GLU A 62 -2.05 -1.50 11.52
N LEU A 63 -1.55 -1.50 10.28
CA LEU A 63 -2.37 -1.70 9.08
C LEU A 63 -3.08 -3.06 9.09
N VAL A 64 -2.37 -4.15 9.43
CA VAL A 64 -2.96 -5.48 9.50
C VAL A 64 -3.99 -5.58 10.64
N ALA A 65 -3.75 -4.93 11.77
CA ALA A 65 -4.71 -4.89 12.88
C ALA A 65 -6.00 -4.18 12.48
N ASP A 66 -5.90 -3.03 11.80
CA ASP A 66 -7.07 -2.29 11.30
C ASP A 66 -7.81 -3.08 10.22
N MET A 67 -7.09 -3.71 9.29
CA MET A 67 -7.70 -4.60 8.30
C MET A 67 -8.48 -5.75 8.93
N ARG A 68 -7.98 -6.37 10.01
CA ARG A 68 -8.69 -7.43 10.76
C ARG A 68 -9.97 -6.88 11.38
N ARG A 69 -9.91 -5.69 11.98
CA ARG A 69 -11.07 -5.02 12.58
C ARG A 69 -12.14 -4.72 11.53
N VAL A 70 -11.77 -4.08 10.43
CA VAL A 70 -12.69 -3.73 9.33
C VAL A 70 -13.29 -4.97 8.68
N SER A 71 -12.50 -6.02 8.47
CA SER A 71 -12.99 -7.27 7.89
C SER A 71 -14.00 -7.98 8.80
N ALA A 72 -13.79 -7.95 10.12
CA ALA A 72 -14.74 -8.48 11.10
C ALA A 72 -16.03 -7.64 11.15
N GLU A 73 -15.93 -6.31 11.15
CA GLU A 73 -17.08 -5.39 11.15
C GLU A 73 -17.94 -5.55 9.89
N ARG A 74 -17.29 -5.67 8.72
CA ARG A 74 -17.96 -5.81 7.41
C ARG A 74 -18.32 -7.26 7.05
N LYS A 75 -17.99 -8.24 7.90
CA LYS A 75 -18.18 -9.68 7.69
C LYS A 75 -17.65 -10.15 6.34
N ILE A 76 -16.42 -9.74 6.03
CA ILE A 76 -15.76 -10.15 4.80
C ILE A 76 -15.24 -11.57 5.00
N GLU A 77 -15.63 -12.48 4.11
CA GLU A 77 -15.17 -13.87 4.12
C GLU A 77 -14.29 -14.21 2.90
N GLU A 78 -14.37 -13.36 1.86
CA GLU A 78 -13.71 -13.56 0.58
C GLU A 78 -12.38 -12.80 0.53
N ALA A 79 -11.30 -13.50 0.18
CA ALA A 79 -9.96 -12.93 0.05
C ALA A 79 -9.90 -11.77 -0.97
N GLN A 80 -10.71 -11.83 -2.04
CA GLN A 80 -10.75 -10.76 -3.04
C GLN A 80 -11.28 -9.44 -2.47
N ALA A 81 -12.21 -9.49 -1.51
CA ALA A 81 -12.75 -8.30 -0.85
C ALA A 81 -11.77 -7.73 0.20
N LEU A 82 -10.88 -8.56 0.74
CA LEU A 82 -9.79 -8.11 1.62
C LEU A 82 -8.78 -7.21 0.88
N TYR A 83 -8.60 -7.42 -0.42
CA TYR A 83 -7.79 -6.54 -1.27
C TYR A 83 -8.35 -5.11 -1.35
N ASP A 84 -9.67 -4.97 -1.45
CA ASP A 84 -10.31 -3.65 -1.46
C ASP A 84 -10.13 -2.95 -0.11
N VAL A 85 -10.24 -3.68 1.01
CA VAL A 85 -9.96 -3.13 2.34
C VAL A 85 -8.51 -2.65 2.44
N LEU A 86 -7.54 -3.46 2.01
CA LEU A 86 -6.13 -3.05 2.02
C LEU A 86 -5.90 -1.75 1.24
N ARG A 87 -6.50 -1.63 0.06
CA ARG A 87 -6.39 -0.41 -0.75
C ARG A 87 -6.95 0.79 0.02
N ASP A 88 -8.12 0.64 0.61
CA ASP A 88 -8.80 1.73 1.31
C ASP A 88 -7.98 2.17 2.55
N GLU A 89 -7.44 1.22 3.33
CA GLU A 89 -6.57 1.51 4.48
C GLU A 89 -5.25 2.15 4.05
N LEU A 90 -4.60 1.68 2.98
CA LEU A 90 -3.38 2.31 2.44
C LEU A 90 -3.64 3.74 1.97
N VAL A 91 -4.81 4.01 1.36
CA VAL A 91 -5.19 5.37 0.98
C VAL A 91 -5.36 6.22 2.23
N GLN A 92 -5.97 5.70 3.29
CA GLN A 92 -6.15 6.40 4.56
C GLN A 92 -4.80 6.75 5.21
N VAL A 93 -3.83 5.82 5.22
CA VAL A 93 -2.46 6.09 5.71
C VAL A 93 -1.77 7.17 4.88
N LEU A 94 -2.03 7.22 3.58
CA LEU A 94 -1.47 8.21 2.65
C LEU A 94 -2.30 9.49 2.55
N GLU A 95 -3.43 9.61 3.26
CA GLU A 95 -4.19 10.85 3.26
C GLU A 95 -3.29 11.97 3.81
N PRO A 96 -3.30 13.15 3.17
CA PRO A 96 -2.41 14.23 3.54
C PRO A 96 -2.71 14.72 4.96
N GLY A 97 -2.02 14.16 5.94
CA GLY A 97 -1.80 14.80 7.24
C GLY A 97 -0.91 16.03 7.09
N ASN A 98 -0.76 16.81 8.17
CA ASN A 98 0.10 17.99 8.23
C ASN A 98 1.60 17.62 8.21
N HIS A 99 2.04 16.91 7.18
CA HIS A 99 3.43 16.54 6.92
C HIS A 99 4.13 17.66 6.16
N ALA A 100 4.04 18.89 6.67
CA ALA A 100 4.86 19.97 6.17
C ALA A 100 6.31 19.52 6.31
N LEU A 101 6.99 19.33 5.18
CA LEU A 101 8.41 19.05 5.16
C LEU A 101 9.14 20.32 5.63
N THR A 102 9.27 20.48 6.94
CA THR A 102 10.06 21.55 7.55
C THR A 102 11.52 21.18 7.41
N TRP A 103 12.07 21.43 6.23
CA TRP A 103 13.51 21.39 6.03
C TRP A 103 14.12 22.68 6.57
N THR A 104 14.46 22.70 7.86
CA THR A 104 15.29 23.75 8.44
C THR A 104 16.75 23.36 8.22
N VAL A 105 17.43 23.98 7.27
CA VAL A 105 18.90 23.93 7.19
C VAL A 105 19.47 24.61 8.44
N PRO A 106 20.13 23.89 9.36
CA PRO A 106 20.93 24.53 10.39
C PRO A 106 22.15 25.15 9.69
N ASP A 107 22.45 26.41 10.02
CA ASP A 107 23.52 27.26 9.49
C ASP A 107 24.52 26.56 8.55
N CYS A 108 24.39 26.85 7.25
CA CYS A 108 25.40 26.51 6.26
C CYS A 108 26.67 27.33 6.58
N PRO A 109 27.81 26.72 6.89
CA PRO A 109 29.06 27.46 6.96
C PRO A 109 29.38 27.99 5.56
N LYS A 110 29.47 29.32 5.45
CA LYS A 110 29.84 30.05 4.22
C LYS A 110 31.23 29.70 3.71
#